data_AF-A0A0J7K6T9-F1
#
_entry.id   AF-A0A0J7K6T9-F1
#
_cell.length_a   1.000
_cell.length_b   1.000
_cell.length_c   1.000
_cell.angle_alpha   90.00
_cell.angle_beta   90.00
_cell.angle_gamma   90.00
#
_symmetry.space_group_name_H-M   'P 1'
#
loop_
_entity.id
_entity.type
_entity.pdbx_description
1 polymer ?
#
loop_
_entity_poly.entity_id
_entity_poly.type
_entity_poly.pdbx_seq_one_letter_code
_entity_poly.pdbx_strand_id
1 'polypeptide(L)'
;MTATITFSDLMSEYNEYQRTVARPLFVVLLDTGETMSEFVKVTKRVKPISFPAWLIVFLQCPGKPLENYCRSPADNVFNVDFSTVMLVLCYDHPSLDEWYAIRDNRTRTFELATWTADGGLVLGTRKSLYARRSDMFGDIVRVAFVNELLFSSLENGEIGGFFGSLLMELSRAMNFTIEILDPVEAYGGWNQQKKEWTGVIGQLVNGKADFGVSAFSITAARLNAVDFTLPLIHSRSRLYFKKPNGANVHWSGYFK
;
A
#
# COMPACT_ATOMS: atom_id res chain seq x y z
N MET A 1 22.03 20.36 6.18
CA MET A 1 22.46 21.37 5.20
C MET A 1 21.21 21.76 4.43
N THR A 2 20.90 23.05 4.33
CA THR A 2 19.73 23.54 3.58
C THR A 2 20.24 24.04 2.24
N ALA A 3 19.61 23.62 1.14
CA ALA A 3 19.95 24.04 -0.21
C ALA A 3 18.70 24.57 -0.91
N THR A 4 18.87 25.63 -1.68
CA THR A 4 17.82 26.15 -2.58
C THR A 4 18.13 25.64 -3.97
N ILE A 5 17.16 24.97 -4.58
CA ILE A 5 17.30 24.31 -5.87
C ILE A 5 16.11 24.65 -6.76
N THR A 6 16.35 24.69 -8.06
CA THR A 6 15.30 24.90 -9.05
C THR A 6 14.55 23.58 -9.30
N PHE A 7 13.34 23.67 -9.86
CA PHE A 7 12.59 22.47 -10.26
C PHE A 7 13.29 21.65 -11.35
N SER A 8 14.07 22.29 -12.22
CA SER A 8 14.87 21.57 -13.24
C SER A 8 15.99 20.73 -12.61
N ASP A 9 16.60 21.22 -11.54
CA ASP A 9 17.73 20.54 -10.90
C ASP A 9 17.30 19.50 -9.85
N LEU A 10 16.04 19.59 -9.37
CA LEU A 10 15.49 18.69 -8.35
C LEU A 10 15.65 17.20 -8.68
N MET A 11 15.56 16.82 -9.95
CA MET A 11 15.73 15.42 -10.37
C MET A 11 17.15 14.89 -10.14
N SER A 12 18.18 15.72 -10.35
CA SER A 12 19.58 15.31 -10.15
C SER A 12 19.84 15.08 -8.67
N GLU A 13 19.46 16.05 -7.84
CA GLU A 13 19.56 15.99 -6.38
C GLU A 13 18.77 14.82 -5.80
N TYR A 14 17.55 14.60 -6.28
CA TYR A 14 16.70 13.49 -5.85
C TYR A 14 17.41 12.13 -6.03
N ASN A 15 18.04 11.90 -7.19
CA ASN A 15 18.77 10.67 -7.47
C ASN A 15 19.98 10.49 -6.57
N GLU A 16 20.61 11.59 -6.16
CA GLU A 16 21.71 11.56 -5.19
C GLU A 16 21.21 11.20 -3.79
N TYR A 17 20.14 11.84 -3.32
CA TYR A 17 19.54 11.54 -2.01
C TYR A 17 19.07 10.09 -1.92
N GLN A 18 18.53 9.52 -2.99
CA GLN A 18 18.14 8.09 -3.01
C GLN A 18 19.30 7.13 -2.78
N ARG A 19 20.54 7.54 -3.07
CA ARG A 19 21.75 6.75 -2.77
C ARG A 19 22.17 6.85 -1.31
N THR A 20 21.59 7.80 -0.57
CA THR A 20 21.84 8.01 0.85
C THR A 20 20.71 7.41 1.70
N VAL A 21 20.98 7.18 2.99
CA VAL A 21 19.96 6.68 3.94
C VAL A 21 19.07 7.81 4.49
N ALA A 22 19.40 9.07 4.20
CA ALA A 22 18.69 10.22 4.74
C ALA A 22 17.47 10.58 3.89
N ARG A 23 16.30 10.67 4.52
CA ARG A 23 15.06 11.14 3.88
C ARG A 23 15.02 12.67 3.88
N PRO A 24 15.07 13.35 2.71
CA PRO A 24 15.06 14.80 2.69
C PRO A 24 13.65 15.37 2.89
N LEU A 25 13.59 16.60 3.39
CA LEU A 25 12.40 17.44 3.39
C LEU A 25 12.53 18.46 2.26
N PHE A 26 11.64 18.39 1.27
CA PHE A 26 11.54 19.40 0.23
C PHE A 26 10.47 20.42 0.60
N VAL A 27 10.88 21.68 0.72
CA VAL A 27 9.98 22.81 0.91
C VAL A 27 9.75 23.45 -0.45
N VAL A 28 8.51 23.42 -0.92
CA VAL A 28 8.10 23.91 -2.23
C VAL A 28 7.22 25.12 -2.05
N LEU A 29 7.62 26.25 -2.64
CA LEU A 29 6.87 27.50 -2.57
C LEU A 29 6.13 27.69 -3.90
N LEU A 30 4.81 27.86 -3.85
CA LEU A 30 3.95 28.04 -5.02
C LEU A 30 3.20 29.37 -4.90
N ASP A 31 3.31 30.23 -5.90
CA ASP A 31 2.68 31.55 -5.93
C ASP A 31 1.88 31.82 -7.21
N THR A 32 2.20 31.11 -8.29
CA THR A 32 1.68 31.34 -9.65
C THR A 32 1.29 30.03 -10.33
N GLY A 33 0.39 30.11 -11.33
CA GLY A 33 0.04 28.95 -12.15
C GLY A 33 1.23 28.34 -12.92
N GLU A 34 2.27 29.14 -13.20
CA GLU A 34 3.51 28.67 -13.81
C GLU A 34 4.30 27.77 -12.86
N THR A 35 4.61 28.23 -11.64
CA THR A 35 5.28 27.42 -10.61
C THR A 35 4.51 26.13 -10.30
N MET A 36 3.17 26.21 -10.24
CA MET A 36 2.30 25.03 -10.09
C MET A 36 2.49 24.04 -11.24
N SER A 37 2.47 24.54 -12.48
CA SER A 37 2.61 23.71 -13.68
C SER A 37 4.00 23.06 -13.78
N GLU A 38 5.06 23.77 -13.37
CA GLU A 38 6.41 23.21 -13.30
C GLU A 38 6.50 22.11 -12.25
N PHE A 39 5.98 22.35 -11.05
CA PHE A 39 6.00 21.36 -9.99
C PHE A 39 5.22 20.09 -10.37
N VAL A 40 4.05 20.23 -11.01
CA VAL A 40 3.28 19.09 -11.56
C VAL A 40 4.10 18.27 -12.57
N LYS A 41 4.92 18.92 -13.40
CA LYS A 41 5.81 18.19 -14.33
C LYS A 41 6.88 17.41 -13.58
N VAL A 42 7.41 17.96 -12.49
CA VAL A 42 8.43 17.30 -11.66
C VAL A 42 7.86 16.10 -10.91
N THR A 43 6.73 16.26 -10.22
CA THR A 43 6.15 15.16 -9.42
C THR A 43 5.73 13.95 -10.26
N LYS A 44 5.38 14.16 -11.53
CA LYS A 44 5.14 13.07 -12.50
C LYS A 44 6.41 12.29 -12.90
N ARG A 45 7.58 12.92 -12.78
CA ARG A 45 8.89 12.32 -13.13
C ARG A 45 9.57 11.68 -11.94
N VAL A 46 9.37 12.22 -10.74
CA VAL A 46 9.94 11.69 -9.50
C VAL A 46 9.32 10.33 -9.17
N LYS A 47 10.16 9.31 -8.97
CA LYS A 47 9.72 7.95 -8.59
C LYS A 47 10.69 7.32 -7.58
N PRO A 48 10.23 6.80 -6.41
CA PRO A 48 8.88 6.97 -5.88
C PRO A 48 8.68 8.36 -5.24
N ILE A 49 7.55 9.01 -5.54
CA ILE A 49 7.17 10.31 -4.96
C ILE A 49 7.12 10.29 -3.42
N SER A 50 6.90 9.11 -2.84
CA SER A 50 6.85 8.85 -1.40
C SER A 50 8.22 8.80 -0.71
N PHE A 51 9.33 8.76 -1.46
CA PHE A 51 10.67 8.74 -0.87
C PHE A 51 10.94 9.92 0.06
N PRO A 52 10.81 11.20 -0.34
CA PRO A 52 11.03 12.34 0.54
C PRO A 52 9.76 12.72 1.31
N ALA A 53 9.90 13.66 2.24
CA ALA A 53 8.78 14.42 2.79
C ALA A 53 8.63 15.73 2.02
N TRP A 54 7.40 16.17 1.77
CA TRP A 54 7.09 17.39 1.04
C TRP A 54 6.34 18.36 1.95
N LEU A 55 6.79 19.62 1.98
CA LEU A 55 6.04 20.73 2.54
C LEU A 55 5.75 21.72 1.42
N ILE A 56 4.49 21.78 0.99
CA ILE A 56 4.02 22.67 -0.06
C ILE A 56 3.42 23.90 0.61
N VAL A 57 3.90 25.08 0.26
CA VAL A 57 3.45 26.36 0.80
C VAL A 57 2.90 27.20 -0.34
N PHE A 58 1.59 27.40 -0.36
CA PHE A 58 0.95 28.37 -1.25
C PHE A 58 1.14 29.77 -0.65
N LEU A 59 2.00 30.57 -1.28
CA LEU A 59 2.42 31.87 -0.77
C LEU A 59 1.30 32.90 -0.84
N GLN A 60 1.33 33.86 0.10
CA GLN A 60 0.42 34.99 0.09
C GLN A 60 0.64 35.87 -1.14
N CYS A 61 -0.38 35.98 -1.99
CA CYS A 61 -0.36 36.89 -3.13
C CYS A 61 -1.76 37.51 -3.38
N PRO A 62 -1.82 38.74 -3.92
CA PRO A 62 -3.09 39.38 -4.26
C PRO A 62 -3.93 38.51 -5.21
N GLY A 63 -5.21 38.33 -4.91
CA GLY A 63 -6.16 37.58 -5.74
C GLY A 63 -6.11 36.05 -5.59
N LYS A 64 -5.16 35.50 -4.80
CA LYS A 64 -5.06 34.06 -4.45
C LYS A 64 -5.39 33.10 -5.62
N PRO A 65 -4.67 33.18 -6.75
CA PRO A 65 -5.04 32.49 -8.00
C PRO A 65 -5.09 30.96 -7.90
N LEU A 66 -4.43 30.37 -6.89
CA LEU A 66 -4.40 28.94 -6.63
C LEU A 66 -5.28 28.49 -5.45
N GLU A 67 -6.11 29.37 -4.89
CA GLU A 67 -6.90 29.07 -3.68
C GLU A 67 -7.79 27.83 -3.85
N ASN A 68 -8.48 27.71 -4.99
CA ASN A 68 -9.33 26.56 -5.26
C ASN A 68 -8.54 25.25 -5.35
N TYR A 69 -7.33 25.27 -5.95
CA TYR A 69 -6.48 24.09 -6.04
C TYR A 69 -6.05 23.59 -4.67
N CYS A 70 -5.76 24.54 -3.78
CA CYS A 70 -5.20 24.24 -2.47
C CYS A 70 -6.29 23.88 -1.44
N ARG A 71 -7.45 24.54 -1.46
CA ARG A 71 -8.56 24.23 -0.53
C ARG A 71 -9.33 22.96 -0.93
N SER A 72 -9.48 22.74 -2.23
CA SER A 72 -10.32 21.67 -2.78
C SER A 72 -9.62 20.99 -3.96
N PRO A 73 -8.56 20.20 -3.73
CA PRO A 73 -7.83 19.55 -4.81
C PRO A 73 -8.73 18.49 -5.48
N ALA A 74 -9.19 18.78 -6.70
CA ALA A 74 -10.10 17.90 -7.43
C ALA A 74 -9.41 16.62 -7.93
N ASP A 75 -8.22 16.76 -8.51
CA ASP A 75 -7.46 15.68 -9.13
C ASP A 75 -6.16 15.40 -8.38
N ASN A 76 -5.58 14.21 -8.59
CA ASN A 76 -4.23 13.84 -8.14
C ASN A 76 -3.14 14.51 -9.01
N VAL A 77 -3.16 15.84 -9.06
CA VAL A 77 -2.28 16.65 -9.91
C VAL A 77 -0.80 16.47 -9.57
N PHE A 78 -0.49 16.23 -8.30
CA PHE A 78 0.86 16.01 -7.82
C PHE A 78 1.29 14.56 -7.83
N ASN A 79 0.49 13.66 -8.40
CA ASN A 79 0.81 12.24 -8.52
C ASN A 79 1.22 11.63 -7.16
N VAL A 80 0.56 12.06 -6.07
CA VAL A 80 0.79 11.52 -4.73
C VAL A 80 0.25 10.10 -4.64
N ASP A 81 0.87 9.28 -3.80
CA ASP A 81 0.44 7.91 -3.51
C ASP A 81 0.09 7.77 -2.01
N PHE A 82 -0.33 6.57 -1.62
CA PHE A 82 -0.76 6.29 -0.25
C PHE A 82 0.36 6.47 0.79
N SER A 83 1.61 6.25 0.39
CA SER A 83 2.79 6.34 1.26
C SER A 83 3.40 7.75 1.26
N THR A 84 2.88 8.65 0.45
CA THR A 84 3.42 10.01 0.30
C THR A 84 3.15 10.82 1.56
N VAL A 85 4.20 11.46 2.06
CA VAL A 85 4.11 12.44 3.16
C VAL A 85 4.20 13.82 2.52
N MET A 86 3.05 14.38 2.17
CA MET A 86 2.92 15.72 1.62
C MET A 86 2.03 16.55 2.53
N LEU A 87 2.59 17.63 3.06
CA LEU A 87 1.92 18.59 3.92
C LEU A 87 1.72 19.88 3.14
N VAL A 88 0.53 20.47 3.23
CA VAL A 88 0.14 21.64 2.44
C VAL A 88 -0.30 22.75 3.39
N LEU A 89 0.32 23.91 3.24
CA LEU A 89 -0.08 25.17 3.86
C LEU A 89 -0.74 26.05 2.82
N CYS A 90 -1.98 26.45 3.09
CA CYS A 90 -2.83 27.13 2.14
C CYS A 90 -2.99 28.62 2.46
N TYR A 91 -2.17 29.48 1.86
CA TYR A 91 -2.24 30.93 2.10
C TYR A 91 -2.29 31.27 3.60
N ASP A 92 -3.38 31.92 4.05
CA ASP A 92 -3.62 32.44 5.40
C ASP A 92 -4.39 31.43 6.26
N HIS A 93 -4.64 30.25 5.70
CA HIS A 93 -5.30 29.19 6.45
C HIS A 93 -4.35 28.66 7.51
N PRO A 94 -4.78 28.59 8.78
CA PRO A 94 -3.93 28.13 9.87
C PRO A 94 -3.77 26.62 9.89
N SER A 95 -4.46 25.86 9.03
CA SER A 95 -4.33 24.40 8.98
C SER A 95 -3.16 23.94 8.10
N LEU A 96 -2.56 22.84 8.54
CA LEU A 96 -1.57 22.05 7.81
C LEU A 96 -2.24 20.73 7.39
N ASP A 97 -2.49 20.60 6.10
CA ASP A 97 -3.27 19.48 5.57
C ASP A 97 -2.37 18.45 4.90
N GLU A 98 -2.63 17.17 5.15
CA GLU A 98 -1.99 16.06 4.45
C GLU A 98 -2.66 15.80 3.11
N TRP A 99 -1.89 15.63 2.06
CA TRP A 99 -2.36 15.21 0.75
C TRP A 99 -1.84 13.81 0.42
N TYR A 100 -2.75 12.93 -0.02
CA TYR A 100 -2.42 11.58 -0.49
C TYR A 100 -3.47 11.08 -1.48
N ALA A 101 -3.17 10.00 -2.19
CA ALA A 101 -4.15 9.28 -3.00
C ALA A 101 -4.02 7.77 -2.75
N ILE A 102 -4.99 7.00 -3.21
CA ILE A 102 -4.97 5.54 -3.08
C ILE A 102 -4.64 4.93 -4.44
N ARG A 103 -5.65 4.70 -5.28
CA ARG A 103 -5.52 4.11 -6.62
C ARG A 103 -6.16 4.95 -7.72
N ASP A 104 -6.99 5.90 -7.33
CA ASP A 104 -7.74 6.80 -8.21
C ASP A 104 -6.99 8.11 -8.45
N ASN A 105 -7.50 8.89 -9.40
CA ASN A 105 -6.99 10.23 -9.70
C ASN A 105 -7.53 11.28 -8.72
N ARG A 106 -7.79 10.93 -7.45
CA ARG A 106 -8.40 11.84 -6.47
C ARG A 106 -7.47 12.10 -5.30
N THR A 107 -7.24 13.38 -5.04
CA THR A 107 -6.51 13.81 -3.84
C THR A 107 -7.43 13.75 -2.63
N ARG A 108 -6.96 13.12 -1.57
CA ARG A 108 -7.59 13.08 -0.26
C ARG A 108 -6.84 14.03 0.66
N THR A 109 -7.59 14.79 1.45
CA THR A 109 -7.05 15.74 2.42
C THR A 109 -7.34 15.29 3.84
N PHE A 110 -6.42 15.58 4.76
CA PHE A 110 -6.63 15.38 6.20
C PHE A 110 -5.97 16.52 6.96
N GLU A 111 -6.75 17.27 7.75
CA GLU A 111 -6.21 18.31 8.62
C GLU A 111 -5.36 17.69 9.74
N LEU A 112 -4.03 17.81 9.64
CA LEU A 112 -3.11 17.16 10.57
C LEU A 112 -2.84 18.03 11.79
N ALA A 113 -2.68 19.33 11.57
CA ALA A 113 -2.27 20.28 12.59
C ALA A 113 -2.82 21.66 12.29
N THR A 114 -2.93 22.48 13.33
CA THR A 114 -3.12 23.91 13.21
C THR A 114 -1.87 24.63 13.69
N TRP A 115 -1.55 25.76 13.05
CA TRP A 115 -0.46 26.63 13.44
C TRP A 115 -1.03 27.97 13.88
N THR A 116 -0.60 28.44 15.06
CA THR A 116 -0.87 29.80 15.52
C THR A 116 0.44 30.50 15.88
N ALA A 117 0.50 31.82 15.68
CA ALA A 117 1.70 32.60 15.93
C ALA A 117 2.12 32.61 17.41
N ASP A 118 1.15 32.47 18.32
CA ASP A 118 1.29 32.46 19.77
C ASP A 118 1.49 31.05 20.36
N GLY A 119 0.86 30.03 19.75
CA GLY A 119 0.80 28.65 20.25
C GLY A 119 1.68 27.66 19.50
N GLY A 120 2.26 28.05 18.36
CA GLY A 120 3.06 27.17 17.51
C GLY A 120 2.23 26.12 16.79
N LEU A 121 2.86 24.98 16.46
CA LEU A 121 2.21 23.86 15.77
C LEU A 121 1.49 22.96 16.78
N VAL A 122 0.18 22.83 16.63
CA VAL A 122 -0.68 21.98 17.46
C VAL A 122 -1.23 20.85 16.61
N LEU A 123 -0.84 19.61 16.92
CA LEU A 123 -1.33 18.42 16.22
C LEU A 123 -2.79 18.14 16.60
N GLY A 124 -3.66 17.97 15.59
CA GLY A 124 -5.07 17.61 15.78
C GLY A 124 -5.30 16.13 16.13
N THR A 125 -4.25 15.30 16.07
CA THR A 125 -4.39 13.84 16.25
C THR A 125 -3.11 13.17 16.74
N ARG A 126 -3.27 12.04 17.45
CA ARG A 126 -2.18 11.14 17.87
C ARG A 126 -2.14 9.83 17.06
N LYS A 127 -3.02 9.67 16.08
CA LYS A 127 -3.07 8.47 15.23
C LYS A 127 -1.82 8.38 14.36
N SER A 128 -1.38 7.17 14.04
CA SER A 128 -0.32 6.93 13.05
C SER A 128 -0.80 7.27 11.62
N LEU A 129 0.12 7.36 10.65
CA LEU A 129 -0.20 7.63 9.25
C LEU A 129 -1.29 6.67 8.71
N TYR A 130 -1.07 5.37 8.88
CA TYR A 130 -1.98 4.33 8.41
C TYR A 130 -3.34 4.37 9.11
N ALA A 131 -3.38 4.69 10.42
CA ALA A 131 -4.62 4.79 11.18
C ALA A 131 -5.48 6.02 10.80
N ARG A 132 -4.87 7.04 10.19
CA ARG A 132 -5.61 8.18 9.61
C ARG A 132 -6.09 7.90 8.19
N ARG A 133 -5.38 7.03 7.46
CA ARG A 133 -5.65 6.65 6.07
C ARG A 133 -6.25 5.23 5.98
N SER A 134 -7.10 4.86 6.92
CA SER A 134 -7.63 3.49 7.01
C SER A 134 -8.82 3.23 6.09
N ASP A 135 -9.41 4.28 5.50
CA ASP A 135 -10.57 4.20 4.61
C ASP A 135 -10.12 4.13 3.14
N MET A 136 -10.62 3.15 2.40
CA MET A 136 -10.39 2.93 0.97
C MET A 136 -11.50 3.50 0.08
N PHE A 137 -12.53 4.12 0.67
CA PHE A 137 -13.58 4.87 -0.01
C PHE A 137 -14.39 4.04 -1.02
N GLY A 138 -14.59 2.76 -0.72
CA GLY A 138 -15.32 1.81 -1.55
C GLY A 138 -14.55 1.30 -2.76
N ASP A 139 -13.22 1.52 -2.84
CA ASP A 139 -12.38 1.04 -3.94
C ASP A 139 -12.56 -0.46 -4.19
N ILE A 140 -12.42 -0.88 -5.45
CA ILE A 140 -12.63 -2.28 -5.84
C ILE A 140 -11.30 -3.02 -5.71
N VAL A 141 -11.29 -4.05 -4.87
CA VAL A 141 -10.14 -4.95 -4.68
C VAL A 141 -10.43 -6.27 -5.37
N ARG A 142 -9.66 -6.58 -6.42
CA ARG A 142 -9.76 -7.83 -7.17
C ARG A 142 -9.06 -8.95 -6.43
N VAL A 143 -9.79 -9.99 -6.07
CA VAL A 143 -9.31 -11.08 -5.21
C VAL A 143 -9.17 -12.36 -6.00
N ALA A 144 -7.95 -12.93 -5.95
CA ALA A 144 -7.66 -14.25 -6.48
C ALA A 144 -7.50 -15.25 -5.33
N PHE A 145 -8.02 -16.46 -5.51
CA PHE A 145 -7.98 -17.50 -4.50
C PHE A 145 -7.82 -18.89 -5.12
N VAL A 146 -7.41 -19.84 -4.28
CA VAL A 146 -7.42 -21.27 -4.60
C VAL A 146 -8.60 -21.89 -3.88
N ASN A 147 -9.41 -22.67 -4.60
CA ASN A 147 -10.56 -23.34 -4.01
C ASN A 147 -10.08 -24.49 -3.13
N GLU A 148 -10.22 -24.34 -1.81
CA GLU A 148 -9.82 -25.32 -0.81
C GLU A 148 -10.90 -25.48 0.26
N LEU A 149 -11.46 -26.68 0.32
CA LEU A 149 -12.65 -27.02 1.13
C LEU A 149 -12.62 -26.55 2.60
N LEU A 150 -11.44 -26.43 3.21
CA LEU A 150 -11.31 -26.07 4.64
C LEU A 150 -10.91 -24.61 4.88
N PHE A 151 -10.39 -23.91 3.86
CA PHE A 151 -9.75 -22.60 4.04
C PHE A 151 -10.42 -21.49 3.25
N SER A 152 -10.87 -21.82 2.03
CA SER A 152 -11.50 -20.89 1.09
C SER A 152 -12.37 -21.69 0.11
N SER A 153 -13.66 -21.81 0.39
CA SER A 153 -14.67 -22.33 -0.54
C SER A 153 -15.37 -21.17 -1.24
N LEU A 154 -15.80 -21.36 -2.49
CA LEU A 154 -16.70 -20.39 -3.15
C LEU A 154 -18.14 -20.85 -2.95
N GLU A 155 -18.93 -20.08 -2.22
CA GLU A 155 -20.34 -20.36 -1.94
C GLU A 155 -21.17 -19.13 -2.29
N ASN A 156 -22.12 -19.29 -3.23
CA ASN A 156 -23.01 -18.21 -3.69
C ASN A 156 -22.29 -16.92 -4.16
N GLY A 157 -21.08 -17.04 -4.70
CA GLY A 157 -20.30 -15.90 -5.15
C GLY A 157 -19.54 -15.17 -4.04
N GLU A 158 -19.50 -15.72 -2.82
CA GLU A 158 -18.67 -15.25 -1.72
C GLU A 158 -17.58 -16.28 -1.39
N ILE A 159 -16.42 -15.80 -0.94
CA ILE A 159 -15.37 -16.68 -0.40
C ILE A 159 -15.75 -17.00 1.05
N GLY A 160 -16.07 -18.27 1.31
CA GLY A 160 -16.32 -18.84 2.63
C GLY A 160 -15.04 -19.29 3.35
N GLY A 161 -15.20 -19.92 4.51
CA GLY A 161 -14.10 -20.41 5.33
C GLY A 161 -13.34 -19.32 6.09
N PHE A 162 -12.24 -19.71 6.74
CA PHE A 162 -11.46 -18.83 7.62
C PHE A 162 -10.94 -17.58 6.90
N PHE A 163 -10.34 -17.74 5.72
CA PHE A 163 -9.78 -16.60 4.99
C PHE A 163 -10.85 -15.72 4.36
N GLY A 164 -11.98 -16.32 3.97
CA GLY A 164 -13.16 -15.58 3.50
C GLY A 164 -13.74 -14.65 4.56
N SER A 165 -13.95 -15.15 5.78
CA SER A 165 -14.41 -14.33 6.90
C SER A 165 -13.44 -13.21 7.23
N LEU A 166 -12.13 -13.47 7.22
CA LEU A 166 -11.12 -12.44 7.43
C LEU A 166 -11.15 -11.35 6.35
N LEU A 167 -11.28 -11.75 5.08
CA LEU A 167 -11.38 -10.81 3.96
C LEU A 167 -12.60 -9.88 4.12
N MET A 168 -13.74 -10.42 4.57
CA MET A 168 -14.94 -9.64 4.83
C MET A 168 -14.76 -8.64 5.98
N GLU A 169 -14.11 -9.04 7.07
CA GLU A 169 -13.79 -8.12 8.17
C GLU A 169 -12.83 -7.02 7.74
N LEU A 170 -11.83 -7.34 6.91
CA LEU A 170 -10.94 -6.33 6.32
C LEU A 170 -11.70 -5.36 5.41
N SER A 171 -12.58 -5.86 4.56
CA SER A 171 -13.43 -5.04 3.67
C SER A 171 -14.30 -4.06 4.46
N ARG A 172 -14.91 -4.50 5.57
CA ARG A 172 -15.70 -3.63 6.45
C ARG A 172 -14.83 -2.61 7.18
N ALA A 173 -13.71 -3.04 7.75
CA ALA A 173 -12.85 -2.18 8.55
C ALA A 173 -12.15 -1.10 7.72
N MET A 174 -11.80 -1.41 6.46
CA MET A 174 -11.09 -0.50 5.55
C MET A 174 -11.99 0.10 4.48
N ASN A 175 -13.28 -0.24 4.43
CA ASN A 175 -14.25 0.29 3.47
C ASN A 175 -13.80 0.13 2.00
N PHE A 176 -13.59 -1.11 1.57
CA PHE A 176 -13.39 -1.46 0.16
C PHE A 176 -14.39 -2.52 -0.29
N THR A 177 -14.64 -2.62 -1.59
CA THR A 177 -15.51 -3.63 -2.19
C THR A 177 -14.67 -4.76 -2.79
N ILE A 178 -15.21 -5.98 -2.76
CA ILE A 178 -14.50 -7.17 -3.21
C ILE A 178 -15.02 -7.58 -4.58
N GLU A 179 -14.12 -7.72 -5.54
CA GLU A 179 -14.38 -8.40 -6.82
C GLU A 179 -13.68 -9.75 -6.80
N ILE A 180 -14.44 -10.84 -6.73
CA ILE A 180 -13.87 -12.20 -6.70
C ILE A 180 -13.60 -12.65 -8.15
N LEU A 181 -12.34 -12.95 -8.44
CA LEU A 181 -11.94 -13.53 -9.72
C LEU A 181 -12.20 -15.03 -9.75
N ASP A 182 -12.24 -15.61 -10.95
CA ASP A 182 -12.39 -17.05 -11.12
C ASP A 182 -11.33 -17.83 -10.33
N PRO A 183 -11.73 -18.93 -9.64
CA PRO A 183 -10.81 -19.71 -8.82
C PRO A 183 -9.67 -20.27 -9.67
N VAL A 184 -8.47 -20.24 -9.11
CA VAL A 184 -7.27 -20.76 -9.76
C VAL A 184 -6.91 -22.11 -9.16
N GLU A 185 -6.50 -23.06 -10.00
CA GLU A 185 -6.15 -24.42 -9.55
C GLU A 185 -4.89 -24.46 -8.66
N ALA A 186 -4.03 -23.45 -8.75
CA ALA A 186 -2.73 -23.45 -8.09
C ALA A 186 -2.43 -22.13 -7.38
N TYR A 187 -1.78 -22.23 -6.23
CA TYR A 187 -1.22 -21.11 -5.48
C TYR A 187 -0.24 -20.28 -6.29
N GLY A 188 0.60 -20.95 -7.06
CA GLY A 188 1.62 -20.33 -7.89
C GLY A 188 3.04 -20.77 -7.55
N GLY A 189 3.79 -21.03 -8.62
CA GLY A 189 5.19 -21.41 -8.61
C GLY A 189 5.93 -20.76 -9.78
N TRP A 190 7.25 -20.70 -9.69
CA TRP A 190 8.09 -20.17 -10.76
C TRP A 190 8.24 -21.19 -11.88
N ASN A 191 7.74 -20.86 -13.07
CA ASN A 191 7.98 -21.65 -14.27
C ASN A 191 9.33 -21.25 -14.89
N GLN A 192 10.34 -22.11 -14.79
CA GLN A 192 11.68 -21.83 -15.32
C GLN A 192 11.74 -21.71 -16.85
N GLN A 193 10.90 -22.46 -17.57
CA GLN A 193 10.91 -22.47 -19.04
C GLN A 193 10.32 -21.16 -19.60
N LYS A 194 9.17 -20.75 -19.05
CA LYS A 194 8.48 -19.53 -19.47
C LYS A 194 8.97 -18.27 -18.75
N LYS A 195 9.78 -18.43 -17.70
CA LYS A 195 10.27 -17.36 -16.82
C LYS A 195 9.12 -16.51 -16.27
N GLU A 196 8.08 -17.17 -15.78
CA GLU A 196 6.88 -16.50 -15.25
C GLU A 196 6.36 -17.19 -13.99
N TRP A 197 5.66 -16.42 -13.16
CA TRP A 197 4.89 -16.97 -12.05
C TRP A 197 3.54 -17.49 -12.55
N THR A 198 3.16 -18.68 -12.08
CA THR A 198 1.84 -19.27 -12.34
C THR A 198 0.87 -19.03 -11.17
N GLY A 199 -0.37 -19.47 -11.32
CA GLY A 199 -1.34 -19.48 -10.22
C GLY A 199 -1.74 -18.10 -9.71
N VAL A 200 -2.19 -18.03 -8.46
CA VAL A 200 -2.55 -16.77 -7.79
C VAL A 200 -1.36 -15.81 -7.72
N ILE A 201 -0.16 -16.29 -7.37
CA ILE A 201 1.06 -15.44 -7.38
C ILE A 201 1.30 -14.83 -8.76
N GLY A 202 1.10 -15.61 -9.83
CA GLY A 202 1.19 -15.11 -11.20
C GLY A 202 0.16 -14.03 -11.53
N GLN A 203 -1.07 -14.14 -11.01
CA GLN A 203 -2.08 -13.10 -11.19
C GLN A 203 -1.71 -11.79 -10.47
N LEU A 204 -1.14 -11.88 -9.27
CA LEU A 204 -0.65 -10.72 -8.52
C LEU A 204 0.52 -10.03 -9.25
N VAL A 205 1.54 -10.80 -9.65
CA VAL A 205 2.72 -10.27 -10.36
C VAL A 205 2.34 -9.58 -11.68
N ASN A 206 1.33 -10.11 -12.38
CA ASN A 206 0.85 -9.54 -13.64
C ASN A 206 -0.22 -8.45 -13.47
N GLY A 207 -0.55 -8.05 -12.23
CA GLY A 207 -1.56 -7.02 -11.95
C GLY A 207 -2.99 -7.41 -12.34
N LYS A 208 -3.27 -8.70 -12.51
CA LYS A 208 -4.64 -9.22 -12.75
C LYS A 208 -5.46 -9.25 -11.47
N ALA A 209 -4.81 -9.58 -10.35
CA ALA A 209 -5.40 -9.54 -9.02
C ALA A 209 -4.66 -8.52 -8.15
N ASP A 210 -5.34 -8.01 -7.14
CA ASP A 210 -4.81 -7.05 -6.18
C ASP A 210 -4.47 -7.72 -4.85
N PHE A 211 -5.21 -8.77 -4.50
CA PHE A 211 -5.04 -9.49 -3.24
C PHE A 211 -5.23 -11.00 -3.42
N GLY A 212 -4.33 -11.78 -2.83
CA GLY A 212 -4.38 -13.24 -2.87
C GLY A 212 -4.92 -13.79 -1.55
N VAL A 213 -5.99 -14.58 -1.59
CA VAL A 213 -6.65 -15.11 -0.39
C VAL A 213 -6.63 -16.63 -0.40
N SER A 214 -5.67 -17.22 0.32
CA SER A 214 -5.54 -18.67 0.49
C SER A 214 -4.48 -19.01 1.54
N ALA A 215 -4.27 -20.29 1.84
CA ALA A 215 -3.26 -20.78 2.78
C ALA A 215 -1.82 -20.73 2.20
N PHE A 216 -1.35 -19.55 1.79
CA PHE A 216 -0.02 -19.42 1.18
C PHE A 216 1.12 -19.71 2.16
N SER A 217 1.97 -20.68 1.83
CA SER A 217 3.29 -20.79 2.44
C SER A 217 4.19 -19.61 2.03
N ILE A 218 4.66 -18.86 3.02
CA ILE A 218 5.65 -17.80 2.85
C ILE A 218 7.02 -18.45 2.63
N THR A 219 7.60 -18.23 1.45
CA THR A 219 8.92 -18.76 1.06
C THR A 219 9.77 -17.64 0.50
N ALA A 220 11.11 -17.77 0.55
CA ALA A 220 12.02 -16.76 0.03
C ALA A 220 11.75 -16.42 -1.45
N ALA A 221 11.46 -17.44 -2.27
CA ALA A 221 11.14 -17.23 -3.68
C ALA A 221 9.87 -16.36 -3.88
N ARG A 222 8.82 -16.60 -3.08
CA ARG A 222 7.57 -15.83 -3.16
C ARG A 222 7.71 -14.42 -2.58
N LEU A 223 8.45 -14.26 -1.49
CA LEU A 223 8.75 -12.95 -0.88
C LEU A 223 9.50 -12.01 -1.85
N ASN A 224 10.30 -12.57 -2.75
CA ASN A 224 10.97 -11.79 -3.80
C ASN A 224 10.02 -11.35 -4.93
N ALA A 225 8.80 -11.88 -4.99
CA ALA A 225 7.86 -11.65 -6.08
C ALA A 225 6.61 -10.87 -5.65
N VAL A 226 6.14 -11.08 -4.41
CA VAL A 226 4.97 -10.42 -3.84
C VAL A 226 5.19 -10.14 -2.35
N ASP A 227 4.46 -9.15 -1.84
CA ASP A 227 4.41 -8.86 -0.41
C ASP A 227 3.38 -9.77 0.30
N PHE A 228 3.65 -10.07 1.57
CA PHE A 228 2.76 -10.84 2.44
C PHE A 228 2.32 -10.00 3.63
N THR A 229 1.12 -10.29 4.13
CA THR A 229 0.67 -9.82 5.44
C THR A 229 1.42 -10.55 6.57
N LEU A 230 1.12 -10.17 7.81
CA LEU A 230 1.61 -10.92 8.97
C LEU A 230 1.08 -12.37 8.92
N PRO A 231 1.93 -13.39 9.23
CA PRO A 231 1.49 -14.78 9.23
C PRO A 231 0.33 -14.99 10.19
N LEU A 232 -0.78 -15.52 9.67
CA LEU A 232 -1.99 -15.80 10.45
C LEU A 232 -1.98 -17.21 11.07
N ILE A 233 -1.26 -18.14 10.44
CA ILE A 233 -1.19 -19.54 10.86
C ILE A 233 0.27 -19.98 10.90
N HIS A 234 0.72 -20.46 12.06
CA HIS A 234 2.01 -21.12 12.21
C HIS A 234 1.84 -22.64 12.11
N SER A 235 2.11 -23.20 10.93
CA SER A 235 2.09 -24.65 10.73
C SER A 235 3.50 -25.24 10.83
N ARG A 236 3.58 -26.51 11.25
CA ARG A 236 4.82 -27.30 11.29
C ARG A 236 4.64 -28.54 10.44
N SER A 237 5.66 -28.91 9.68
CA SER A 237 5.69 -30.19 8.98
C SER A 237 5.65 -31.34 10.00
N ARG A 238 4.63 -32.20 9.88
CA ARG A 238 4.44 -33.38 10.72
C ARG A 238 4.33 -34.59 9.82
N LEU A 239 4.99 -35.68 10.21
CA LEU A 239 4.81 -36.97 9.57
C LEU A 239 3.66 -37.70 10.25
N TYR A 240 2.65 -38.06 9.47
CA TYR A 240 1.53 -38.84 9.92
C TYR A 240 1.71 -40.26 9.41
N PHE A 241 1.74 -41.24 10.31
CA PHE A 241 1.74 -42.65 9.97
C PHE A 241 0.52 -43.31 10.59
N LYS A 242 -0.01 -44.31 9.90
CA LYS A 242 -1.12 -45.11 10.42
C LYS A 242 -0.71 -45.72 11.75
N LYS A 243 -1.53 -45.52 12.78
CA LYS A 243 -1.35 -46.21 14.06
C LYS A 243 -1.31 -47.73 13.78
N PRO A 244 -0.25 -48.45 14.20
CA PRO A 244 -0.21 -49.90 14.02
C PRO A 244 -1.44 -50.54 14.65
N ASN A 245 -2.09 -51.46 13.93
CA ASN A 245 -3.31 -52.15 14.38
C ASN A 245 -3.06 -53.09 15.58
N GLY A 246 -1.81 -53.28 15.98
CA GLY A 246 -1.38 -54.09 17.14
C GLY A 246 0.12 -54.36 17.09
N ALA A 247 0.70 -54.73 18.24
CA ALA A 247 2.05 -55.28 18.29
C ALA A 247 1.98 -56.78 17.94
N ASN A 248 1.90 -57.10 16.64
CA ASN A 248 2.12 -58.48 16.20
C ASN A 248 3.61 -58.79 16.34
N VAL A 249 4.01 -59.15 17.55
CA VAL A 249 5.36 -59.66 17.80
C VAL A 249 5.40 -61.06 17.19
N HIS A 250 6.07 -61.19 16.05
CA HIS A 250 6.34 -62.52 15.49
C HIS A 250 7.25 -63.28 16.46
N TRP A 251 6.76 -64.41 16.98
CA TRP A 251 7.50 -65.28 17.90
C TRP A 251 8.87 -65.72 17.35
N SER A 252 9.06 -65.72 16.02
CA SER A 252 10.34 -65.98 15.36
C SER A 252 11.45 -64.98 15.72
N GLY A 253 11.12 -63.82 16.29
CA GLY A 253 12.12 -62.88 16.83
C GLY A 253 12.78 -63.34 18.13
N TYR A 254 12.25 -64.37 18.81
CA TYR A 254 12.76 -64.89 20.08
C TYR A 254 13.54 -66.21 19.95
N PHE A 255 13.52 -66.84 18.78
CA PHE A 255 14.31 -68.05 18.54
C PHE A 255 15.62 -67.66 17.83
N LYS A 256 16.72 -67.63 18.60
CA LYS A 256 18.09 -67.70 18.11
C LYS A 256 18.59 -69.13 18.20
#